data_AF-A0A961ESS8-F1
#
_entry.id   AF-A0A961ESS8-F1
#
_cell.length_a   1.000
_cell.length_b   1.000
_cell.length_c   1.000
_cell.angle_alpha   90.00
_cell.angle_beta   90.00
_cell.angle_gamma   90.00
#
_symmetry.space_group_name_H-M   'P 1'
#
loop_
_entity.id
_entity.type
_entity.pdbx_description
1 polymer ?
#
loop_
_entity_poly.entity_id
_entity_poly.type
_entity_poly.pdbx_seq_one_letter_code
_entity_poly.pdbx_strand_id
1 'polypeptide(L)'
;TGRVEQGTLKVNDEVEIVGIRDTTKTVITGIEMFRKELDFAQAGDNIGALMRGTKKEDIQRGQVLAKPKSITPHKKFKAEIYVLKKEEGGRHTPFFNDYRPQFYFRTTDVTGTIRTPADKEMVMPGDNVTIEVELITPIAMDKGLKFAIREGGRTVGSGIVAEIVE
;
A
#
# COMPACT_ATOMS: atom_id res chain seq x y z
N THR A 1 0.44 -12.59 -9.70
CA THR A 1 0.51 -13.48 -8.54
C THR A 1 0.47 -12.65 -7.28
N GLY A 2 0.04 -13.22 -6.16
CA GLY A 2 -0.01 -12.52 -4.88
C GLY A 2 -0.50 -13.43 -3.76
N ARG A 3 -0.38 -12.95 -2.53
CA ARG A 3 -1.00 -13.59 -1.37
C ARG A 3 -2.38 -12.98 -1.15
N VAL A 4 -3.40 -13.80 -0.97
CA VAL A 4 -4.73 -13.32 -0.59
C VAL A 4 -4.64 -12.74 0.82
N GLU A 5 -4.83 -11.43 0.96
CA GLU A 5 -4.71 -10.74 2.25
C GLU A 5 -5.92 -11.02 3.14
N GLN A 6 -7.12 -10.98 2.56
CA GLN A 6 -8.40 -11.18 3.25
C GLN A 6 -9.48 -11.70 2.31
N GLY A 7 -10.52 -12.30 2.87
CA GLY A 7 -11.68 -12.80 2.13
C GLY A 7 -11.41 -14.07 1.34
N THR A 8 -12.20 -14.26 0.29
CA THR A 8 -12.17 -15.42 -0.60
C THR A 8 -12.33 -14.94 -2.05
N LEU A 9 -11.64 -15.59 -2.98
CA LEU A 9 -11.72 -15.35 -4.42
C LEU A 9 -12.13 -16.64 -5.11
N LYS A 10 -13.13 -16.60 -5.99
CA LYS A 10 -13.60 -17.76 -6.76
C LYS A 10 -13.41 -17.55 -8.25
N VAL A 11 -13.34 -18.65 -9.00
CA VAL A 11 -13.45 -18.59 -10.46
C VAL A 11 -14.81 -17.99 -10.83
N ASN A 12 -14.81 -17.11 -11.83
CA ASN A 12 -15.92 -16.26 -12.29
C ASN A 12 -16.27 -15.05 -11.42
N ASP A 13 -15.57 -14.78 -10.32
CA ASP A 13 -15.77 -13.54 -9.56
C ASP A 13 -15.36 -12.31 -10.40
N GLU A 14 -16.17 -11.25 -10.33
CA GLU A 14 -15.78 -9.92 -10.80
C GLU A 14 -14.87 -9.26 -9.76
N VAL A 15 -13.75 -8.70 -10.20
CA VAL A 15 -12.79 -7.97 -9.36
C VAL A 15 -12.43 -6.62 -9.97
N GLU A 16 -11.98 -5.71 -9.12
CA GLU A 16 -11.34 -4.46 -9.51
C GLU A 16 -9.83 -4.55 -9.34
N ILE A 17 -9.10 -4.00 -10.30
CA ILE A 17 -7.66 -3.77 -10.24
C ILE A 17 -7.47 -2.32 -9.77
N VAL A 18 -7.07 -2.14 -8.51
CA VAL A 18 -7.10 -0.84 -7.84
C VAL A 18 -5.69 -0.33 -7.55
N GLY A 19 -5.48 0.97 -7.77
CA GLY A 19 -4.25 1.70 -7.43
C GLY A 19 -3.32 1.91 -8.63
N ILE A 20 -2.44 2.90 -8.48
CA ILE A 20 -1.42 3.38 -9.43
C ILE A 20 -1.95 3.97 -10.74
N ARG A 21 -2.88 3.26 -11.38
CA ARG A 21 -3.59 3.66 -12.59
C ARG A 21 -5.10 3.74 -12.29
N ASP A 22 -5.87 4.13 -13.29
CA ASP A 22 -7.32 4.11 -13.22
C ASP A 22 -7.83 2.69 -12.89
N THR A 23 -8.85 2.65 -12.03
CA THR A 23 -9.42 1.37 -11.60
C THR A 23 -10.14 0.71 -12.77
N THR A 24 -9.78 -0.53 -13.06
CA THR A 24 -10.40 -1.34 -14.11
C THR A 24 -11.06 -2.57 -13.52
N LYS A 25 -12.08 -3.07 -14.21
CA LYS A 25 -12.79 -4.30 -13.83
C LYS A 25 -12.37 -5.45 -14.72
N THR A 26 -12.35 -6.64 -14.14
CA THR A 26 -12.15 -7.89 -14.87
C THR A 26 -12.83 -9.04 -14.15
N VAL A 27 -12.85 -10.21 -14.78
CA VAL A 27 -13.41 -11.45 -14.24
C VAL A 27 -12.28 -12.46 -14.07
N ILE A 28 -12.25 -13.13 -12.92
CA ILE A 28 -11.33 -14.24 -12.68
C ILE A 28 -11.74 -15.44 -13.52
N THR A 29 -10.83 -15.93 -14.36
CA THR A 29 -11.09 -17.11 -15.22
C THR A 29 -10.36 -18.36 -14.74
N GLY A 30 -9.46 -18.22 -13.79
CA GLY A 30 -8.72 -19.34 -13.21
C GLY A 30 -7.92 -18.91 -11.99
N ILE A 31 -7.72 -19.84 -11.07
CA ILE A 31 -6.91 -19.66 -9.87
C ILE A 31 -5.93 -20.83 -9.82
N GLU A 32 -4.65 -20.52 -9.66
CA GLU A 32 -3.58 -21.52 -9.64
C GLU A 32 -2.71 -21.37 -8.38
N MET A 33 -2.36 -22.49 -7.75
CA MET A 33 -1.35 -22.56 -6.70
C MET A 33 -0.41 -23.73 -6.99
N PHE A 34 0.90 -23.47 -7.13
CA PHE A 34 1.93 -24.50 -7.38
C PHE A 34 1.58 -25.48 -8.52
N ARG A 35 1.15 -24.99 -9.69
CA ARG A 35 0.74 -25.81 -10.85
C ARG A 35 -0.50 -26.67 -10.62
N LYS A 36 -1.32 -26.33 -9.62
CA LYS A 36 -2.63 -26.92 -9.39
C LYS A 36 -3.70 -25.85 -9.58
N GLU A 37 -4.74 -26.19 -10.33
CA GLU A 37 -5.94 -25.36 -10.43
C GLU A 37 -6.77 -25.49 -9.15
N LEU A 38 -7.37 -24.39 -8.73
CA LEU A 38 -8.24 -24.30 -7.57
C LEU A 38 -9.58 -23.69 -7.98
N ASP A 39 -10.66 -24.17 -7.37
CA ASP A 39 -12.00 -23.59 -7.56
C ASP A 39 -12.14 -22.24 -6.83
N PHE A 40 -11.40 -22.08 -5.73
CA PHE A 40 -11.35 -20.86 -4.93
C PHE A 40 -10.01 -20.73 -4.20
N ALA A 41 -9.71 -19.51 -3.75
CA ALA A 41 -8.61 -19.20 -2.85
C ALA A 41 -9.12 -18.39 -1.66
N GLN A 42 -8.44 -18.52 -0.52
CA GLN A 42 -8.80 -17.84 0.72
C GLN A 42 -7.60 -17.10 1.32
N ALA A 43 -7.89 -16.24 2.31
CA ALA A 43 -6.86 -15.49 3.03
C ALA A 43 -5.69 -16.39 3.48
N GLY A 44 -4.47 -15.98 3.13
CA GLY A 44 -3.24 -16.73 3.39
C GLY A 44 -2.66 -17.44 2.16
N ASP A 45 -3.49 -17.79 1.17
CA ASP A 45 -3.08 -18.51 -0.03
C ASP A 45 -2.19 -17.67 -0.94
N ASN A 46 -1.13 -18.27 -1.48
CA ASN A 46 -0.28 -17.67 -2.50
C ASN A 46 -0.70 -18.20 -3.87
N ILE A 47 -1.28 -17.33 -4.70
CA ILE A 47 -1.92 -17.76 -5.95
C ILE A 47 -1.44 -16.97 -7.18
N GLY A 48 -1.59 -17.59 -8.34
CA GLY A 48 -1.81 -16.92 -9.61
C GLY A 48 -3.31 -16.77 -9.86
N ALA A 49 -3.75 -15.57 -10.24
CA ALA A 49 -5.12 -15.32 -10.67
C ALA A 49 -5.08 -14.99 -12.17
N LEU A 50 -5.80 -15.77 -12.98
CA LEU A 50 -5.98 -15.50 -14.40
C LEU A 50 -7.18 -14.57 -14.56
N MET A 51 -7.00 -13.51 -15.33
CA MET A 51 -7.97 -12.43 -15.50
C MET A 51 -8.37 -12.33 -16.96
N ARG A 52 -9.68 -12.20 -17.22
CA ARG A 52 -10.21 -12.11 -18.58
C ARG A 52 -9.74 -10.83 -19.26
N GLY A 53 -9.11 -10.97 -20.42
CA GLY A 53 -8.78 -9.84 -21.29
C GLY A 53 -7.73 -8.86 -20.72
N THR A 54 -7.08 -9.20 -19.61
CA THR A 54 -6.04 -8.39 -18.98
C THR A 54 -4.67 -8.84 -19.46
N LYS A 55 -3.90 -7.95 -20.08
CA LYS A 55 -2.55 -8.22 -20.53
C LYS A 55 -1.54 -7.88 -19.44
N LYS A 56 -0.29 -8.31 -19.65
CA LYS A 56 0.79 -8.10 -18.67
C LYS A 56 1.11 -6.61 -18.52
N GLU A 57 1.03 -5.84 -19.59
CA GLU A 57 1.25 -4.40 -19.65
C GLU A 57 0.15 -3.58 -18.97
N ASP A 58 -1.05 -4.14 -18.81
CA ASP A 58 -2.20 -3.48 -18.17
C ASP A 58 -2.07 -3.46 -16.65
N ILE A 59 -1.24 -4.35 -16.10
CA ILE A 59 -1.04 -4.51 -14.66
C ILE A 59 0.39 -4.22 -14.25
N GLN A 60 0.55 -3.79 -13.00
CA GLN A 60 1.86 -3.61 -12.40
C GLN A 60 1.87 -3.93 -10.92
N ARG A 61 3.06 -4.25 -10.41
CA ARG A 61 3.28 -4.45 -8.98
C ARG A 61 2.87 -3.19 -8.19
N GLY A 62 2.23 -3.40 -7.05
CA GLY A 62 1.67 -2.34 -6.21
C GLY A 62 0.17 -2.15 -6.35
N GLN A 63 -0.43 -2.62 -7.44
CA GLN A 63 -1.89 -2.71 -7.55
C GLN A 63 -2.43 -3.87 -6.71
N VAL A 64 -3.71 -3.78 -6.35
CA VAL A 64 -4.43 -4.85 -5.62
C VAL A 64 -5.60 -5.34 -6.45
N LEU A 65 -5.92 -6.64 -6.30
CA LEU A 65 -7.20 -7.19 -6.74
C LEU A 65 -8.16 -7.13 -5.56
N ALA A 66 -9.30 -6.51 -5.76
CA ALA A 66 -10.29 -6.33 -4.70
C ALA A 66 -11.71 -6.62 -5.20
N LYS A 67 -12.60 -6.92 -4.26
CA LYS A 67 -14.04 -6.96 -4.56
C LYS A 67 -14.46 -5.57 -5.05
N PRO A 68 -15.31 -5.45 -6.09
CA PRO A 68 -15.70 -4.16 -6.61
C PRO A 68 -16.24 -3.23 -5.53
N LYS A 69 -15.76 -1.98 -5.52
CA LYS A 69 -16.10 -0.92 -4.56
C LYS A 69 -15.70 -1.21 -3.10
N SER A 70 -14.92 -2.25 -2.82
CA SER A 70 -14.53 -2.57 -1.44
C SER A 70 -13.33 -1.77 -0.93
N ILE A 71 -12.53 -1.20 -1.83
CA ILE A 71 -11.38 -0.35 -1.52
C ILE A 71 -11.18 0.62 -2.68
N THR A 72 -10.83 1.86 -2.38
CA THR A 72 -10.60 2.92 -3.38
C THR A 72 -9.15 3.42 -3.33
N PRO A 73 -8.63 3.98 -4.43
CA PRO A 73 -7.27 4.49 -4.47
C PRO A 73 -7.24 5.95 -3.97
N HIS A 74 -6.30 6.26 -3.08
CA HIS A 74 -6.19 7.56 -2.40
C HIS A 74 -4.77 8.12 -2.51
N LYS A 75 -4.65 9.45 -2.44
CA LYS A 75 -3.36 10.16 -2.44
C LYS A 75 -3.09 10.86 -1.12
N LYS A 76 -4.14 11.34 -0.43
CA LYS A 76 -3.97 12.12 0.79
C LYS A 76 -4.58 11.40 1.97
N PHE A 77 -3.78 11.26 3.02
CA PHE A 77 -4.20 10.61 4.24
C PHE A 77 -3.45 11.20 5.44
N LYS A 78 -4.06 11.07 6.62
CA LYS A 78 -3.39 11.27 7.89
C LYS A 78 -2.91 9.94 8.43
N ALA A 79 -1.75 9.92 9.07
CA ALA A 79 -1.19 8.72 9.65
C ALA A 79 -0.52 8.98 10.98
N GLU A 80 -0.58 7.98 11.85
CA GLU A 80 0.27 7.90 13.02
C GLU A 80 1.55 7.16 12.64
N ILE A 81 2.71 7.79 12.90
CA ILE A 81 4.00 7.21 12.55
C ILE A 81 4.93 7.12 13.76
N TYR A 82 5.79 6.11 13.75
CA TYR A 82 6.96 5.99 14.59
C TYR A 82 8.23 6.13 13.74
N VAL A 83 9.11 7.05 14.11
CA VAL A 83 10.39 7.25 13.43
C VAL A 83 11.44 6.38 14.08
N LEU A 84 12.08 5.51 13.32
CA LEU A 84 13.09 4.59 13.86
C LEU A 84 14.32 5.36 14.35
N LYS A 85 14.82 4.94 15.51
CA LYS A 85 16.08 5.42 16.08
C LYS A 85 17.27 4.92 15.27
N LYS A 86 18.42 5.55 15.49
CA LYS A 86 19.69 5.12 14.90
C LYS A 86 20.01 3.65 15.22
N GLU A 87 19.77 3.23 16.45
CA GLU A 87 20.05 1.86 16.92
C GLU A 87 19.15 0.82 16.25
N GLU A 88 17.98 1.25 15.75
CA GLU A 88 17.01 0.44 15.00
C GLU A 88 17.29 0.47 13.48
N GLY A 89 18.39 1.09 13.06
CA GLY A 89 18.76 1.25 11.65
C GLY A 89 18.07 2.42 10.93
N GLY A 90 17.42 3.30 11.68
CA GLY A 90 16.72 4.49 11.19
C GLY A 90 17.65 5.68 10.93
N ARG A 91 17.09 6.88 11.08
CA ARG A 91 17.82 8.14 10.82
C ARG A 91 18.73 8.51 11.98
N HIS A 92 19.78 9.24 11.67
CA HIS A 92 20.65 9.88 12.65
C HIS A 92 20.23 11.32 12.97
N THR A 93 19.55 11.97 12.01
CA THR A 93 19.16 13.38 12.07
C THR A 93 17.65 13.52 11.91
N PRO A 94 17.07 14.61 12.44
CA PRO A 94 15.65 14.89 12.23
C PRO A 94 15.28 15.05 10.75
N PHE A 95 13.98 15.06 10.48
CA PHE A 95 13.42 15.58 9.24
C PHE A 95 12.45 16.72 9.55
N PHE A 96 12.19 17.54 8.53
CA PHE A 96 11.36 18.74 8.59
C PHE A 96 10.14 18.58 7.70
N ASN A 97 9.28 19.60 7.68
CA ASN A 97 8.23 19.72 6.69
C ASN A 97 8.74 19.58 5.25
N ASP A 98 7.85 19.10 4.39
CA ASP A 98 8.12 18.78 2.99
C ASP A 98 9.19 17.71 2.77
N TYR A 99 9.48 16.90 3.78
CA TYR A 99 10.30 15.70 3.62
C TYR A 99 9.64 14.73 2.62
N ARG A 100 10.42 14.23 1.66
CA ARG A 100 9.92 13.40 0.53
C ARG A 100 10.47 11.97 0.52
N PRO A 101 10.11 11.11 1.47
CA PRO A 101 10.52 9.71 1.48
C PRO A 101 9.70 8.85 0.52
N GLN A 102 10.05 7.58 0.45
CA GLN A 102 9.24 6.53 -0.15
C GLN A 102 8.36 5.86 0.91
N PHE A 103 7.10 5.62 0.58
CA PHE A 103 6.15 4.90 1.41
C PHE A 103 5.95 3.51 0.83
N TYR A 104 6.28 2.49 1.61
CA TYR A 104 6.10 1.10 1.23
C TYR A 104 4.73 0.61 1.66
N PHE A 105 3.82 0.49 0.68
CA PHE A 105 2.49 -0.09 0.86
C PHE A 105 2.45 -1.48 0.22
N ARG A 106 2.26 -2.50 1.05
CA ARG A 106 2.19 -3.93 0.66
C ARG A 106 3.37 -4.41 -0.18
N THR A 107 3.37 -4.10 -1.47
CA THR A 107 4.32 -4.58 -2.47
C THR A 107 5.03 -3.47 -3.24
N THR A 108 4.72 -2.21 -3.01
CA THR A 108 5.27 -1.08 -3.78
C THR A 108 5.76 0.06 -2.90
N ASP A 109 6.82 0.70 -3.36
CA ASP A 109 7.28 2.00 -2.86
C ASP A 109 6.60 3.11 -3.68
N VAL A 110 6.07 4.13 -3.02
CA VAL A 110 5.54 5.34 -3.65
C VAL A 110 6.09 6.56 -2.95
N THR A 111 6.66 7.50 -3.70
CA THR A 111 7.13 8.76 -3.12
C THR A 111 5.94 9.58 -2.63
N GLY A 112 6.07 10.18 -1.45
CA GLY A 112 5.10 11.13 -0.93
C GLY A 112 5.78 12.27 -0.21
N THR A 113 5.04 13.33 0.05
CA THR A 113 5.50 14.48 0.84
C THR A 113 4.83 14.42 2.21
N ILE A 114 5.61 14.65 3.27
CA ILE A 114 5.13 14.70 4.66
C ILE A 114 4.92 16.15 5.08
N ARG A 115 3.77 16.41 5.72
CA ARG A 115 3.50 17.62 6.50
C ARG A 115 3.30 17.24 7.96
N THR A 116 4.04 17.91 8.83
CA THR A 116 3.96 17.81 10.28
C THR A 116 2.95 18.82 10.83
N PRO A 117 2.46 18.61 12.06
CA PRO A 117 1.63 19.59 12.76
C PRO A 117 2.31 20.96 12.85
N ALA A 118 1.52 22.04 12.86
CA ALA A 118 2.04 23.41 12.82
C ALA A 118 2.91 23.78 14.03
N ASP A 119 2.74 23.10 15.17
CA ASP A 119 3.51 23.25 16.40
C ASP A 119 4.78 22.38 16.43
N LYS A 120 5.02 21.56 15.41
CA LYS A 120 6.16 20.65 15.33
C LYS A 120 6.99 20.91 14.08
N GLU A 121 7.99 21.77 14.21
CA GLU A 121 8.91 22.15 13.11
C GLU A 121 9.79 20.99 12.63
N MET A 122 10.16 20.06 13.54
CA MET A 122 11.01 18.93 13.22
C MET A 122 10.58 17.66 13.96
N VAL A 123 10.86 16.50 13.35
CA VAL A 123 10.58 15.18 13.93
C VAL A 123 11.90 14.45 14.17
N MET A 124 12.10 14.02 15.42
CA MET A 124 13.33 13.36 15.86
C MET A 124 13.23 11.83 15.68
N PRO A 125 14.35 11.13 15.42
CA PRO A 125 14.40 9.68 15.55
C PRO A 125 13.93 9.22 16.93
N GLY A 126 12.99 8.28 16.99
CA GLY A 126 12.33 7.80 18.21
C GLY A 126 10.99 8.47 18.53
N ASP A 127 10.58 9.49 17.78
CA ASP A 127 9.30 10.16 17.97
C ASP A 127 8.12 9.32 17.46
N ASN A 128 6.98 9.48 18.14
CA ASN A 128 5.67 9.18 17.59
C ASN A 128 4.98 10.50 17.21
N VAL A 129 4.43 10.59 16.00
CA VAL A 129 3.81 11.81 15.50
C VAL A 129 2.70 11.51 14.50
N THR A 130 1.64 12.30 14.56
CA THR A 130 0.60 12.36 13.53
C THR A 130 1.08 13.23 12.37
N ILE A 131 1.03 12.72 11.15
CA ILE A 131 1.42 13.43 9.93
C ILE A 131 0.32 13.43 8.88
N GLU A 132 0.36 14.43 8.00
CA GLU A 132 -0.35 14.42 6.73
C GLU A 132 0.60 13.99 5.61
N VAL A 133 0.13 13.11 4.73
CA VAL A 133 0.91 12.60 3.60
C VAL A 133 0.17 12.87 2.30
N GLU A 134 0.91 13.32 1.29
CA GLU A 134 0.44 13.41 -0.09
C GLU A 134 1.33 12.57 -1.01
N LEU A 135 0.76 11.49 -1.57
CA LEU A 135 1.45 10.59 -2.50
C LEU A 135 1.42 11.14 -3.93
N ILE A 136 2.51 10.93 -4.68
CA ILE A 136 2.55 11.32 -6.10
C ILE A 136 1.60 10.47 -6.98
N THR A 137 1.30 9.26 -6.52
CA THR A 137 0.53 8.24 -7.24
C THR A 137 -0.52 7.65 -6.29
N PRO A 138 -1.77 7.47 -6.74
CA PRO A 138 -2.84 7.00 -5.86
C PRO A 138 -2.64 5.53 -5.51
N ILE A 139 -2.90 5.15 -4.25
CA ILE A 139 -2.72 3.79 -3.73
C ILE A 139 -3.99 3.30 -3.08
N ALA A 140 -4.34 2.03 -3.33
CA ALA A 140 -5.48 1.38 -2.70
C ALA A 140 -5.26 1.27 -1.19
N MET A 141 -6.02 2.02 -0.39
CA MET A 141 -5.85 2.07 1.05
C MET A 141 -7.17 2.30 1.78
N ASP A 142 -7.20 1.84 3.03
CA ASP A 142 -8.26 2.08 4.00
C ASP A 142 -7.64 2.50 5.33
N LYS A 143 -8.46 3.06 6.22
CA LYS A 143 -8.08 3.29 7.62
C LYS A 143 -7.55 2.00 8.25
N GLY A 144 -6.43 2.10 8.95
CA GLY A 144 -5.76 0.99 9.61
C GLY A 144 -4.71 0.29 8.74
N LEU A 145 -4.56 0.65 7.46
CA LEU A 145 -3.50 0.11 6.62
C LEU A 145 -2.13 0.49 7.18
N LYS A 146 -1.29 -0.52 7.40
CA LYS A 146 0.10 -0.33 7.85
C LYS A 146 1.02 -0.09 6.66
N PHE A 147 2.03 0.73 6.87
CA PHE A 147 3.07 1.03 5.88
C PHE A 147 4.43 1.24 6.56
N ALA A 148 5.48 1.20 5.75
CA ALA A 148 6.82 1.61 6.17
C ALA A 148 7.25 2.87 5.43
N ILE A 149 8.03 3.72 6.09
CA ILE A 149 8.68 4.89 5.49
C ILE A 149 10.11 4.50 5.19
N ARG A 150 10.57 4.76 3.96
CA ARG A 150 11.87 4.32 3.46
C ARG A 150 12.62 5.47 2.80
N GLU A 151 13.93 5.48 2.99
CA GLU A 151 14.88 6.40 2.36
C GLU A 151 16.10 5.61 1.90
N GLY A 152 16.51 5.77 0.63
CA GLY A 152 17.67 5.06 0.09
C GLY A 152 17.57 3.53 0.23
N GLY A 153 16.36 2.98 0.18
CA GLY A 153 16.09 1.55 0.37
C GLY A 153 16.07 1.05 1.82
N ARG A 154 16.38 1.91 2.81
CA ARG A 154 16.35 1.59 4.25
C ARG A 154 15.03 2.03 4.88
N THR A 155 14.51 1.25 5.82
CA THR A 155 13.34 1.65 6.61
C THR A 155 13.78 2.68 7.65
N VAL A 156 13.10 3.83 7.66
CA VAL A 156 13.35 4.95 8.59
C VAL A 156 12.17 5.22 9.51
N GLY A 157 11.02 4.61 9.25
CA GLY A 157 9.84 4.71 10.09
C GLY A 157 8.79 3.66 9.76
N SER A 158 7.81 3.52 10.63
CA SER A 158 6.62 2.71 10.42
C SER A 158 5.38 3.56 10.68
N GLY A 159 4.27 3.21 10.04
CA GLY A 159 3.05 4.00 10.19
C GLY A 159 1.78 3.20 9.97
N ILE A 160 0.68 3.80 10.40
CA ILE A 160 -0.68 3.32 10.18
C ILE A 160 -1.55 4.47 9.69
N VAL A 161 -2.32 4.22 8.64
CA VAL A 161 -3.28 5.17 8.10
C VAL A 161 -4.37 5.41 9.15
N ALA A 162 -4.49 6.65 9.63
CA ALA A 162 -5.45 7.04 10.67
C ALA A 162 -6.77 7.55 10.05
N GLU A 163 -6.69 8.28 8.94
CA GLU A 163 -7.82 8.90 8.25
C GLU A 163 -7.50 9.07 6.75
N ILE A 164 -8.47 8.82 5.88
CA ILE A 164 -8.38 9.10 4.45
C ILE A 164 -8.93 10.50 4.20
N VAL A 165 -8.17 11.33 3.49
CA VAL A 165 -8.54 12.72 3.18
C VAL A 165 -8.97 12.86 1.72
N GLU A 166 -8.24 12.23 0.79
CA GLU A 166 -8.51 12.23 -0.66
C GLU A 166 -8.05 10.95 -1.32
#